data_AF-A0A8T2WR25-F1
#
_entry.id   AF-A0A8T2WR25-F1
#
_cell.length_a   1.000
_cell.length_b   1.000
_cell.length_c   1.000
_cell.angle_alpha   90.00
_cell.angle_beta   90.00
_cell.angle_gamma   90.00
#
_symmetry.space_group_name_H-M   'P 1'
#
loop_
_entity.id
_entity.type
_entity.pdbx_description
1 polymer ?
#
loop_
_entity_poly.entity_id
_entity_poly.type
_entity_poly.pdbx_seq_one_letter_code
_entity_poly.pdbx_strand_id
1 'polypeptide(L)'
;MESGGETVTQVEQWSVEDRVFRIYNLFANIPPVGQTTMLELQRDEHIKYLNEGLKQLGPSFVALDSSRPWLCYWIIHSMALLGESLDYQLENNAIDFLNRCQDPNGGFGGGPGQASSIILQDELVLLIRRRCV
;
A
#
# COMPACT_ATOMS: atom_id res chain seq x y z
N MET A 1 -7.77 38.21 -30.27
CA MET A 1 -8.25 37.20 -29.30
C MET A 1 -7.10 36.23 -29.14
N GLU A 2 -6.33 36.34 -28.06
CA GLU A 2 -5.35 35.31 -27.71
C GLU A 2 -6.14 34.04 -27.41
N SER A 3 -5.96 33.00 -28.24
CA SER A 3 -6.33 31.64 -27.86
C SER A 3 -5.54 31.32 -26.61
N GLY A 4 -6.20 31.26 -25.46
CA GLY A 4 -5.56 30.86 -24.20
C GLY A 4 -4.88 29.52 -24.44
N GLY A 5 -3.55 29.52 -24.41
CA GLY A 5 -2.76 28.32 -24.64
C GLY A 5 -3.11 27.27 -23.60
N GLU A 6 -3.09 26.01 -24.00
CA GLU A 6 -3.30 24.88 -23.11
C GLU A 6 -2.31 24.96 -21.93
N THR A 7 -2.85 24.77 -20.72
CA THR A 7 -2.03 24.72 -19.52
C THR A 7 -1.46 23.33 -19.31
N VAL A 8 -0.34 23.22 -18.58
CA VAL A 8 0.25 21.93 -18.20
C VAL A 8 -0.78 21.04 -17.49
N THR A 9 -1.61 21.61 -16.61
CA THR A 9 -2.67 20.86 -15.91
C THR A 9 -3.70 20.26 -16.89
N GLN A 10 -4.10 20.99 -17.93
CA GLN A 10 -5.03 20.48 -18.93
C GLN A 10 -4.41 19.34 -19.74
N VAL A 11 -3.14 19.51 -20.14
CA VAL A 11 -2.41 18.49 -20.89
C VAL A 11 -2.27 17.19 -20.07
N GLU A 12 -1.88 17.28 -18.80
CA GLU A 12 -1.78 16.12 -17.90
C GLU A 12 -3.16 15.46 -17.66
N GLN A 13 -4.22 16.26 -17.46
CA GLN A 13 -5.57 15.75 -17.28
C GLN A 13 -6.04 14.96 -18.51
N TRP A 14 -5.90 15.52 -19.72
CA TRP A 14 -6.28 14.83 -20.95
C TRP A 14 -5.46 13.57 -21.21
N SER A 15 -4.17 13.58 -20.87
CA SER A 15 -3.31 12.40 -20.96
C SER A 15 -3.84 11.25 -20.09
N VAL A 16 -4.27 11.54 -18.86
CA VAL A 16 -4.88 10.55 -17.98
C VAL A 16 -6.25 10.10 -18.51
N GLU A 17 -7.11 11.03 -18.93
CA GLU A 17 -8.43 10.72 -19.50
C GLU A 17 -8.32 9.79 -20.71
N ASP A 18 -7.40 10.05 -21.63
CA ASP A 18 -7.19 9.24 -22.83
C ASP A 18 -6.69 7.81 -22.48
N ARG A 19 -5.80 7.69 -21.48
CA ARG A 19 -5.35 6.37 -20.99
C ARG A 19 -6.48 5.59 -20.33
N VAL A 20 -7.26 6.24 -19.47
CA VAL A 20 -8.39 5.60 -18.76
C VAL A 20 -9.50 5.24 -19.74
N PHE A 21 -9.81 6.12 -20.70
CA PHE A 21 -10.79 5.89 -21.75
C PHE A 21 -10.46 4.62 -22.55
N ARG A 22 -9.18 4.39 -22.87
CA ARG A 22 -8.76 3.14 -23.53
C ARG A 22 -9.08 1.88 -22.72
N ILE A 23 -8.95 1.93 -21.40
CA ILE A 23 -9.30 0.80 -20.51
C ILE A 23 -10.81 0.55 -20.55
N TYR A 24 -11.62 1.60 -20.41
CA TYR A 24 -13.08 1.49 -20.48
C TYR A 24 -13.55 1.01 -21.85
N ASN A 25 -12.94 1.51 -22.93
CA ASN A 25 -13.28 1.09 -24.29
C ASN A 25 -12.94 -0.39 -24.50
N LEU A 26 -11.79 -0.87 -24.01
CA LEU A 26 -11.47 -2.30 -24.03
C LEU A 26 -12.54 -3.11 -23.30
N PHE A 27 -12.89 -2.72 -22.07
CA PHE A 27 -13.91 -3.38 -21.26
C PHE A 27 -15.28 -3.42 -21.94
N ALA A 28 -15.71 -2.32 -22.57
CA ALA A 28 -16.99 -2.22 -23.27
C ALA A 28 -17.09 -3.13 -24.50
N ASN A 29 -15.96 -3.46 -25.13
CA ASN A 29 -15.92 -4.22 -26.38
C ASN A 29 -15.66 -5.74 -26.21
N ILE A 30 -15.33 -6.21 -24.99
CA ILE A 30 -15.16 -7.65 -24.73
C ILE A 30 -16.49 -8.32 -24.33
N PRO A 31 -16.68 -9.64 -24.58
CA PRO A 31 -17.89 -10.36 -24.22
C PRO A 31 -18.16 -10.34 -22.70
N PRO A 32 -19.42 -10.53 -22.24
CA PRO A 32 -19.77 -10.48 -20.81
C PRO A 32 -18.92 -11.40 -19.91
N VAL A 33 -18.56 -12.59 -20.38
CA VAL A 33 -17.67 -13.50 -19.65
C VAL A 33 -16.26 -12.90 -19.48
N GLY A 34 -15.75 -12.24 -20.53
CA GLY A 34 -14.49 -11.49 -20.47
C GLY A 34 -14.58 -10.29 -19.54
N GLN A 35 -15.71 -9.60 -19.50
CA GLN A 35 -15.96 -8.49 -18.57
C GLN A 35 -15.92 -8.95 -17.11
N THR A 36 -16.60 -10.07 -16.79
CA THR A 36 -16.56 -10.66 -15.45
C THR A 36 -15.13 -11.02 -15.05
N THR A 37 -14.37 -11.64 -15.95
CA THR A 37 -12.97 -12.02 -15.70
C THR A 37 -12.08 -10.78 -15.48
N MET A 38 -12.28 -9.72 -16.27
CA MET A 38 -11.50 -8.47 -16.16
C MET A 38 -11.78 -7.70 -14.85
N LEU A 39 -13.00 -7.80 -14.32
CA LEU A 39 -13.39 -7.17 -13.05
C LEU A 39 -13.12 -8.05 -11.82
N GLU A 40 -12.75 -9.32 -12.02
CA GLU A 40 -12.45 -10.23 -10.93
C GLU A 40 -11.20 -9.78 -10.18
N LEU A 41 -11.33 -9.62 -8.87
CA LEU A 41 -10.22 -9.30 -7.99
C LEU A 41 -9.23 -10.47 -7.98
N GLN A 42 -8.00 -10.22 -8.44
CA GLN A 42 -6.92 -11.21 -8.51
C GLN A 42 -6.29 -11.42 -7.12
N ARG A 43 -7.07 -12.00 -6.20
CA ARG A 43 -6.75 -12.15 -4.77
C ARG A 43 -5.40 -12.83 -4.55
N ASP A 44 -5.14 -13.93 -5.24
CA ASP A 44 -3.91 -14.73 -5.05
C ASP A 44 -2.66 -13.96 -5.45
N GLU A 45 -2.72 -13.19 -6.53
CA GLU A 45 -1.61 -12.34 -6.97
C GLU A 45 -1.36 -11.18 -6.00
N HIS A 46 -2.42 -10.59 -5.45
CA HIS A 46 -2.28 -9.58 -4.39
C HIS A 46 -1.67 -10.17 -3.11
N ILE A 47 -2.15 -11.32 -2.65
CA ILE A 47 -1.60 -12.01 -1.47
C ILE A 47 -0.12 -12.34 -1.67
N LYS A 48 0.26 -12.84 -2.85
CA LYS A 48 1.65 -13.12 -3.21
C LYS A 48 2.51 -11.86 -3.17
N TYR A 49 2.06 -10.77 -3.78
CA TYR A 49 2.77 -9.49 -3.76
C TYR A 49 2.99 -8.97 -2.34
N LEU A 50 1.95 -9.03 -1.50
CA LEU A 50 1.98 -8.58 -0.11
C LEU A 50 2.93 -9.42 0.75
N ASN A 51 2.88 -10.74 0.62
CA ASN A 51 3.78 -11.66 1.34
C ASN A 51 5.25 -11.40 1.00
N GLU A 52 5.58 -11.23 -0.28
CA GLU A 52 6.96 -10.94 -0.68
C GLU A 52 7.40 -9.54 -0.21
N GLY A 53 6.51 -8.55 -0.30
CA GLY A 53 6.79 -7.19 0.17
C GLY A 53 7.06 -7.09 1.68
N LEU A 54 6.42 -7.93 2.49
CA LEU A 54 6.65 -7.94 3.95
C LEU A 54 7.95 -8.64 4.33
N LYS A 55 8.44 -9.58 3.51
CA LYS A 55 9.72 -10.27 3.72
C LYS A 55 10.89 -9.38 3.34
N GLN A 56 10.87 -8.81 2.14
CA GLN A 56 11.98 -8.02 1.62
C GLN A 56 11.50 -7.01 0.57
N LEU A 57 11.95 -5.77 0.72
CA LEU A 57 11.76 -4.71 -0.27
C LEU A 57 13.05 -4.49 -1.07
N GLY A 58 12.90 -4.18 -2.36
CA GLY A 58 14.03 -3.86 -3.22
C GLY A 58 14.65 -2.49 -2.93
N PRO A 59 15.84 -2.18 -3.47
CA PRO A 59 16.55 -0.91 -3.20
C PRO A 59 15.78 0.36 -3.57
N SER A 60 14.81 0.26 -4.48
CA SER A 60 13.94 1.38 -4.87
C SER A 60 13.08 1.93 -3.73
N PHE A 61 12.92 1.18 -2.64
CA PHE A 61 12.11 1.58 -1.47
C PHE A 61 12.89 2.44 -0.46
N VAL A 62 14.13 2.82 -0.75
CA VAL A 62 14.95 3.65 0.17
C VAL A 62 14.28 4.99 0.53
N ALA A 63 13.51 5.57 -0.39
CA ALA A 63 12.75 6.80 -0.13
C ALA A 63 11.67 6.63 0.96
N LEU A 64 11.34 5.39 1.31
CA LEU A 64 10.35 5.01 2.33
C LEU A 64 11.01 4.41 3.58
N ASP A 65 12.33 4.53 3.76
CA ASP A 65 13.03 3.98 4.93
C ASP A 65 12.56 4.62 6.26
N SER A 66 12.07 5.86 6.24
CA SER A 66 11.43 6.52 7.38
C SER A 66 9.93 6.22 7.54
N SER A 67 9.40 5.33 6.71
CA SER A 67 7.98 4.93 6.68
C SER A 67 7.84 3.41 6.72
N ARG A 68 8.82 2.67 7.24
CA ARG A 68 8.78 1.21 7.29
C ARG A 68 7.64 0.66 8.15
N PRO A 69 7.31 1.27 9.31
CA PRO A 69 6.10 0.90 10.04
C PRO A 69 4.80 1.13 9.25
N TRP A 70 4.73 2.14 8.38
CA TRP A 70 3.60 2.32 7.45
C TRP A 70 3.51 1.21 6.42
N LEU A 71 4.65 0.76 5.89
CA LEU A 71 4.70 -0.38 4.97
C LEU A 71 4.16 -1.65 5.64
N CYS A 72 4.54 -1.91 6.90
CA CYS A 72 3.95 -3.01 7.69
C CYS A 72 2.42 -2.84 7.80
N TYR A 73 1.94 -1.66 8.17
CA TYR A 73 0.50 -1.39 8.28
C TYR A 73 -0.24 -1.65 6.95
N TRP A 74 0.21 -1.04 5.85
CA TRP A 74 -0.47 -1.20 4.55
C TRP A 74 -0.52 -2.66 4.11
N ILE A 75 0.55 -3.40 4.33
CA ILE A 75 0.60 -4.80 3.94
C ILE A 75 -0.33 -5.65 4.81
N ILE A 76 -0.21 -5.55 6.13
CA ILE A 76 -0.99 -6.37 7.06
C ILE A 76 -2.49 -6.02 6.95
N HIS A 77 -2.82 -4.74 6.82
CA HIS A 77 -4.20 -4.31 6.63
C HIS A 77 -4.78 -4.81 5.29
N SER A 78 -3.99 -4.78 4.21
CA SER A 78 -4.43 -5.32 2.91
C SER A 78 -4.68 -6.82 2.97
N MET A 79 -3.83 -7.58 3.67
CA MET A 79 -4.05 -9.02 3.92
C MET A 79 -5.38 -9.25 4.67
N ALA A 80 -5.65 -8.45 5.70
CA ALA A 80 -6.91 -8.53 6.43
C ALA A 80 -8.14 -8.18 5.57
N LEU A 81 -8.06 -7.17 4.69
CA LEU A 81 -9.12 -6.84 3.73
C LEU A 81 -9.35 -7.96 2.71
N LEU A 82 -8.30 -8.69 2.34
CA LEU A 82 -8.40 -9.89 1.52
C LEU A 82 -8.91 -11.09 2.33
N GLY A 83 -9.05 -11.00 3.65
CA GLY A 83 -9.47 -12.11 4.50
C GLY A 83 -8.40 -13.20 4.63
N GLU A 84 -7.13 -12.84 4.41
CA GLU A 84 -5.98 -13.74 4.51
C GLU A 84 -5.22 -13.47 5.81
N SER A 85 -4.82 -14.54 6.49
CA SER A 85 -3.95 -14.46 7.67
C SER A 85 -2.48 -14.46 7.28
N LEU A 86 -1.65 -13.77 8.06
CA LEU A 86 -0.20 -13.86 7.91
C LEU A 86 0.29 -15.22 8.44
N ASP A 87 1.40 -15.68 7.86
CA ASP A 87 2.18 -16.73 8.50
C ASP A 87 2.65 -16.28 9.89
N TYR A 88 2.61 -17.19 10.85
CA TYR A 88 2.97 -16.91 12.25
C TYR A 88 4.38 -16.34 12.41
N GLN A 89 5.35 -16.80 11.62
CA GLN A 89 6.71 -16.27 11.70
C GLN A 89 6.76 -14.83 11.18
N LEU A 90 6.05 -14.56 10.09
CA LEU A 90 6.01 -13.24 9.47
C LEU A 90 5.31 -12.21 10.36
N GLU A 91 4.22 -12.61 11.01
CA GLU A 91 3.53 -11.79 12.02
C GLU A 91 4.45 -11.44 13.19
N ASN A 92 5.14 -12.43 13.77
CA ASN A 92 6.06 -12.18 14.88
C ASN A 92 7.25 -11.30 14.48
N ASN A 93 7.78 -11.49 13.27
CA ASN A 93 8.87 -10.65 12.74
C ASN A 93 8.40 -9.19 12.57
N ALA A 94 7.17 -8.98 12.10
CA ALA A 94 6.60 -7.65 12.00
C ALA A 94 6.41 -7.02 13.39
N ILE A 95 5.89 -7.76 14.37
CA ILE A 95 5.74 -7.29 15.75
C ILE A 95 7.10 -6.91 16.36
N ASP A 96 8.10 -7.79 16.23
CA ASP A 96 9.47 -7.52 16.71
C ASP A 96 10.07 -6.26 16.05
N PHE A 97 9.91 -6.14 14.73
CA PHE A 97 10.36 -4.96 14.00
C PHE A 97 9.70 -3.67 14.52
N LEU A 98 8.38 -3.67 14.71
CA LEU A 98 7.65 -2.52 15.21
C LEU A 98 8.04 -2.16 16.64
N ASN A 99 8.25 -3.16 17.51
CA ASN A 99 8.77 -2.93 18.86
C ASN A 99 10.13 -2.25 18.85
N ARG A 100 11.02 -2.60 17.90
CA ARG A 100 12.32 -1.93 17.72
C ARG A 100 12.22 -0.51 17.18
N CYS A 101 11.08 -0.12 16.61
CA CYS A 101 10.80 1.25 16.16
C CYS A 101 10.21 2.12 17.28
N GLN A 102 9.87 1.55 18.45
CA GLN A 102 9.30 2.28 19.56
C GLN A 102 10.38 3.06 20.32
N ASP A 103 10.14 4.34 20.59
CA ASP A 103 11.04 5.15 21.42
C ASP A 103 10.80 4.85 22.92
N PRO A 104 11.85 4.72 23.75
CA PRO A 104 11.71 4.50 25.19
C PRO A 104 10.88 5.57 25.92
N ASN A 105 10.83 6.80 25.39
CA ASN A 105 10.07 7.92 25.95
C ASN A 105 8.65 8.03 25.34
N GLY A 106 8.28 7.12 24.44
CA GLY A 106 6.95 7.05 23.82
C GLY A 106 6.93 7.41 22.34
N GLY A 107 5.97 6.83 21.62
CA GLY A 107 5.81 6.99 20.17
C GLY A 107 6.63 6.00 19.35
N PHE A 108 6.46 6.05 18.02
CA PHE A 108 7.17 5.21 17.06
C PHE A 108 7.94 6.08 16.07
N GLY A 109 9.18 5.67 15.76
CA GLY A 109 9.99 6.23 14.69
C GLY A 109 9.81 5.47 13.38
N GLY A 110 10.32 6.02 12.28
CA GLY A 110 10.22 5.44 10.93
C GLY A 110 11.00 4.15 10.69
N GLY A 111 11.86 3.80 11.64
CA GLY A 111 12.68 2.60 11.67
C GLY A 111 13.49 2.55 12.99
N PRO A 112 14.18 1.42 13.27
CA PRO A 112 14.98 1.29 14.48
C PRO A 112 16.05 2.39 14.58
N GLY A 113 16.08 3.10 15.71
CA GLY A 113 17.01 4.21 15.96
C GLY A 113 16.62 5.54 15.32
N GLN A 114 15.48 5.62 14.61
CA GLN A 114 14.94 6.89 14.12
C GLN A 114 14.09 7.56 15.21
N ALA A 115 14.08 8.90 15.22
CA ALA A 115 13.30 9.67 16.20
C ALA A 115 11.79 9.43 16.02
N SER A 116 11.06 9.45 17.13
CA SER A 116 9.60 9.29 17.13
C SER A 116 8.91 10.37 16.28
N SER A 117 7.90 9.98 15.51
CA SER A 117 7.06 10.90 14.71
C SER A 117 5.60 10.77 15.12
N ILE A 118 4.88 11.89 15.19
CA ILE A 118 3.44 11.92 15.52
C ILE A 118 2.59 11.10 14.53
N ILE A 119 3.01 11.06 13.26
CA ILE A 119 2.31 10.34 12.20
C ILE A 119 2.27 8.82 12.46
N LEU A 120 3.24 8.30 13.22
CA LEU A 120 3.38 6.88 13.51
C LEU A 120 2.76 6.48 14.86
N GLN A 121 2.12 7.40 15.58
CA GLN A 121 1.60 7.12 16.91
C GLN A 121 0.20 6.49 16.91
N ASP A 122 -0.71 6.90 16.01
CA ASP A 122 -2.12 6.51 16.14
C ASP A 122 -2.47 5.20 15.39
N GLU A 123 -2.16 5.11 14.09
CA GLU A 123 -2.56 3.97 13.25
C GLU A 123 -1.74 2.69 13.52
N LEU A 124 -0.47 2.85 13.91
CA LEU A 124 0.39 1.72 14.29
C LEU A 124 0.03 1.12 15.64
N VAL A 125 -0.46 1.94 16.56
CA VAL A 125 -1.00 1.46 17.83
C VAL A 125 -2.25 0.60 17.60
N LEU A 126 -3.08 0.90 16.59
CA LEU A 126 -4.20 0.04 16.20
C LEU A 126 -3.72 -1.32 15.68
N LEU A 127 -2.67 -1.36 14.86
CA LEU A 127 -2.08 -2.59 14.35
C LEU A 127 -1.50 -3.49 15.47
N ILE A 128 -0.80 -2.88 16.43
CA ILE A 128 -0.15 -3.60 17.55
C ILE A 128 -1.18 -4.00 18.63
N ARG A 129 -2.19 -3.17 18.91
CA ARG A 129 -3.19 -3.43 19.95
C ARG A 129 -4.34 -4.34 19.50
N ARG A 130 -4.54 -4.55 18.19
CA ARG A 130 -5.52 -5.51 17.65
C ARG A 130 -4.95 -6.91 17.44
N ARG A 131 -4.15 -7.42 18.39
CA ARG A 131 -4.24 -8.86 18.67
C ARG A 131 -5.71 -9.14 19.02
N CYS A 132 -6.34 -10.09 18.33
CA CYS A 132 -7.75 -10.49 18.46
C CYS A 132 -8.73 -9.75 17.53
N VAL A 133 -8.86 -10.25 16.31
CA VAL A 133 -10.14 -10.85 15.91
C VAL A 133 -9.91 -12.34 15.77
#